data_AF-A0A2E3J7L6-F1
#
_entry.id   AF-A0A2E3J7L6-F1
#
_cell.length_a   1.000
_cell.length_b   1.000
_cell.length_c   1.000
_cell.angle_alpha   90.00
_cell.angle_beta   90.00
_cell.angle_gamma   90.00
#
_symmetry.space_group_name_H-M   'P 1'
#
loop_
_entity.id
_entity.type
_entity.pdbx_description
1 polymer ?
#
loop_
_entity_poly.entity_id
_entity_poly.type
_entity_poly.pdbx_seq_one_letter_code
_entity_poly.pdbx_strand_id
1 'polypeptide(L)'
;MFRRIGATAVIISIFVLTAMSLFAAHHESKPRIFGLYTADVQLGHTAEYNEIVEKEILPLLKKHGVELIGAFGNSLGGPSNQVILLMAYTDLAHLQATHADPDLKKIQAEKFSKIRVLHSRILVPTSFSPLR
;
A
#
# COMPACT_ATOMS: atom_id res chain seq x y z
N MET A 1 44.77 37.33 13.19
CA MET A 1 43.79 36.69 14.09
C MET A 1 42.40 36.84 13.45
N PHE A 2 41.97 35.88 12.61
CA PHE A 2 40.62 35.86 12.03
C PHE A 2 40.01 34.47 12.25
N ARG A 3 38.80 34.47 12.81
CA ARG A 3 38.09 33.33 13.40
C ARG A 3 37.69 32.30 12.33
N ARG A 4 38.00 31.03 12.59
CA ARG A 4 37.41 29.86 11.91
C ARG A 4 35.91 29.85 12.18
N ILE A 5 35.09 30.20 11.20
CA ILE A 5 33.65 29.95 11.20
C ILE A 5 33.47 28.46 10.83
N GLY A 6 32.75 27.75 11.69
CA GLY A 6 32.85 26.30 11.84
C GLY A 6 32.38 25.47 10.64
N ALA A 7 33.18 24.46 10.32
CA ALA A 7 32.82 23.36 9.42
C ALA A 7 31.54 22.62 9.85
N THR A 8 31.08 22.80 11.09
CA THR A 8 29.89 22.16 11.66
C THR A 8 28.57 22.68 11.07
N ALA A 9 28.49 23.94 10.63
CA ALA A 9 27.25 24.51 10.07
C ALA A 9 26.97 24.04 8.63
N VAL A 10 28.02 23.72 7.86
CA VAL A 10 27.90 23.26 6.47
C VAL A 10 27.43 21.81 6.39
N ILE A 11 27.84 20.96 7.33
CA ILE A 11 27.50 19.53 7.35
C ILE A 11 26.00 19.30 7.64
N ILE A 12 25.39 20.13 8.50
CA ILE A 12 23.95 20.03 8.81
C ILE A 12 23.08 20.45 7.61
N SER A 13 23.48 21.49 6.86
CA SER A 13 22.75 21.92 5.66
C SER A 13 22.77 20.90 4.54
N ILE A 14 23.89 20.18 4.34
CA ILE A 14 24.00 19.15 3.31
C ILE A 14 23.07 17.97 3.62
N PHE A 15 22.99 17.54 4.88
CA PHE A 15 22.11 16.43 5.29
C PHE A 15 20.61 16.75 5.15
N VAL A 16 20.20 17.99 5.42
CA VAL A 16 18.80 18.42 5.23
C VAL A 16 18.45 18.48 3.74
N LEU A 17 19.38 18.93 2.89
CA LEU A 17 19.18 19.00 1.44
C LEU A 17 19.13 17.59 0.80
N THR A 18 19.97 16.64 1.24
CA THR A 18 19.90 15.24 0.77
C THR A 18 18.68 14.50 1.27
N ALA A 19 18.23 14.74 2.51
CA ALA A 19 16.98 14.15 2.99
C ALA A 19 15.77 14.65 2.17
N MET A 20 15.68 15.97 1.90
CA MET A 20 14.62 16.51 1.04
C MET A 20 14.68 15.97 -0.40
N SER A 21 15.87 15.75 -0.96
CA SER A 21 15.99 15.19 -2.31
C SER A 21 15.76 13.67 -2.36
N LEU A 22 15.98 12.93 -1.27
CA LEU A 22 15.56 11.53 -1.15
C LEU A 22 14.03 11.40 -1.09
N PHE A 23 13.34 12.37 -0.46
CA PHE A 23 11.87 12.48 -0.50
C PHE A 23 11.36 13.09 -1.82
N ALA A 24 12.15 13.86 -2.55
CA ALA A 24 11.74 14.45 -3.84
C ALA A 24 12.00 13.51 -5.04
N ALA A 25 12.77 12.43 -4.86
CA ALA A 25 12.83 11.31 -5.81
C ALA A 25 11.54 10.46 -5.82
N HIS A 26 10.48 10.93 -5.15
CA HIS A 26 9.17 10.31 -5.09
C HIS A 26 8.48 10.47 -6.45
N HIS A 27 8.53 9.39 -7.22
CA HIS A 27 7.64 9.03 -8.33
C HIS A 27 7.18 10.19 -9.23
N GLU A 28 7.66 10.23 -10.49
CA GLU A 28 6.84 10.79 -11.57
C GLU A 28 5.49 10.04 -11.58
N SER A 29 4.50 10.60 -10.90
CA SER A 29 3.28 9.87 -10.63
C SER A 29 2.32 10.04 -11.78
N LYS A 30 2.20 8.97 -12.57
CA LYS A 30 0.98 8.74 -13.35
C LYS A 30 -0.20 8.87 -12.39
N PRO A 31 -1.34 9.46 -12.79
CA PRO A 31 -2.54 9.46 -11.97
C PRO A 31 -2.82 8.06 -11.42
N ARG A 32 -3.07 7.98 -10.11
CA ARG A 32 -3.39 6.73 -9.41
C ARG A 32 -4.74 6.85 -8.71
N ILE A 33 -5.47 5.74 -8.67
CA ILE A 33 -6.55 5.51 -7.71
C ILE A 33 -6.12 4.42 -6.74
N PHE A 34 -6.68 4.43 -5.53
CA PHE A 34 -6.32 3.48 -4.50
C PHE A 34 -7.49 2.62 -4.09
N GLY A 35 -7.31 1.30 -4.07
CA GLY A 35 -8.24 0.37 -3.44
C GLY A 35 -7.85 0.17 -1.98
N LEU A 36 -8.71 0.60 -1.06
CA LEU A 36 -8.62 0.27 0.36
C LEU A 36 -9.54 -0.91 0.65
N TYR A 37 -8.94 -2.05 0.99
CA TYR A 37 -9.63 -3.29 1.31
C TYR A 37 -9.47 -3.58 2.79
N THR A 38 -10.60 -3.74 3.48
CA THR A 38 -10.63 -4.04 4.91
C THR A 38 -11.38 -5.36 5.10
N ALA A 39 -10.65 -6.40 5.51
CA ALA A 39 -11.17 -7.74 5.69
C ALA A 39 -11.20 -8.12 7.17
N ASP A 40 -12.38 -8.42 7.70
CA ASP A 40 -12.52 -9.05 9.01
C ASP A 40 -12.39 -10.57 8.81
N VAL A 41 -11.23 -11.11 9.22
CA VAL A 41 -10.89 -12.52 9.04
C VAL A 41 -11.38 -13.32 10.25
N GLN A 42 -11.78 -14.57 10.11
CA GLN A 42 -12.11 -15.41 11.26
C GLN A 42 -10.98 -15.40 12.31
N LEU A 43 -11.35 -15.36 13.60
CA LEU A 43 -10.39 -15.36 14.71
C LEU A 43 -9.39 -16.53 14.58
N GLY A 44 -8.10 -16.25 14.75
CA GLY A 44 -7.02 -17.23 14.62
C GLY A 44 -6.53 -17.48 13.18
N HIS A 45 -7.20 -16.96 12.16
CA HIS A 45 -6.86 -17.21 10.74
C HIS A 45 -6.15 -16.03 10.05
N THR A 46 -5.80 -14.95 10.76
CA THR A 46 -5.13 -13.79 10.16
C THR A 46 -3.75 -14.12 9.60
N ALA A 47 -3.00 -15.04 10.22
CA ALA A 47 -1.70 -15.49 9.72
C ALA A 47 -1.84 -16.25 8.38
N GLU A 48 -2.77 -17.18 8.30
CA GLU A 48 -3.10 -17.91 7.07
C GLU A 48 -3.55 -16.95 5.96
N TYR A 49 -4.43 -16.00 6.29
CA TYR A 49 -4.87 -14.98 5.32
C TYR A 49 -3.70 -14.16 4.78
N ASN A 50 -2.81 -13.68 5.65
CA ASN A 50 -1.64 -12.92 5.25
C ASN A 50 -0.71 -13.75 4.35
N GLU A 51 -0.52 -15.04 4.65
CA GLU A 51 0.29 -15.94 3.84
C GLU A 51 -0.29 -16.13 2.43
N ILE A 52 -1.61 -16.32 2.30
CA ILE A 52 -2.27 -16.42 0.99
C ILE A 52 -2.12 -15.09 0.22
N VAL A 53 -2.32 -13.96 0.90
CA VAL A 53 -2.17 -12.64 0.26
C VAL A 53 -0.74 -12.47 -0.25
N GLU A 54 0.26 -12.73 0.58
CA GLU A 54 1.67 -12.55 0.24
C GLU A 54 2.14 -13.48 -0.87
N LYS A 55 1.80 -14.77 -0.79
CA LYS A 55 2.37 -15.81 -1.66
C LYS A 55 1.58 -16.02 -2.95
N GLU A 56 0.29 -15.70 -2.97
CA GLU A 56 -0.59 -16.04 -4.09
C GLU A 56 -1.23 -14.80 -4.73
N ILE A 57 -1.79 -13.90 -3.92
CA ILE A 57 -2.50 -12.72 -4.43
C ILE A 57 -1.53 -11.65 -4.94
N LEU A 58 -0.55 -11.23 -4.12
CA LEU A 58 0.36 -10.15 -4.49
C LEU A 58 1.16 -10.44 -5.77
N PRO A 59 1.70 -11.65 -5.99
CA PRO A 59 2.37 -11.96 -7.25
C PRO A 59 1.45 -11.83 -8.46
N LEU A 60 0.18 -12.23 -8.34
CA LEU A 60 -0.81 -12.10 -9.40
C LEU A 60 -1.16 -10.63 -9.67
N LEU A 61 -1.47 -9.85 -8.62
CA LEU A 61 -1.75 -8.43 -8.72
C LEU A 61 -0.58 -7.65 -9.34
N LYS A 62 0.66 -8.01 -8.97
CA LYS A 62 1.88 -7.41 -9.53
C LYS A 62 2.02 -7.68 -11.03
N LYS A 63 1.60 -8.84 -11.55
CA LYS A 63 1.58 -9.14 -12.99
C LYS A 63 0.64 -8.20 -13.77
N HIS A 64 -0.44 -7.74 -13.14
CA HIS A 64 -1.34 -6.74 -13.72
C HIS A 64 -0.81 -5.30 -13.60
N GLY A 65 0.31 -5.10 -12.89
CA GLY A 65 0.87 -3.77 -12.65
C GLY A 65 0.25 -3.05 -11.46
N VAL A 66 -0.44 -3.77 -10.57
CA VAL A 66 -0.92 -3.23 -9.28
C VAL A 66 0.23 -3.15 -8.29
N GLU A 67 0.29 -2.05 -7.56
CA GLU A 67 1.31 -1.80 -6.54
C GLU A 67 0.69 -1.88 -5.14
N LEU A 68 1.30 -2.67 -4.24
CA LEU A 68 0.94 -2.66 -2.81
C LEU A 68 1.58 -1.44 -2.16
N ILE A 69 0.76 -0.52 -1.66
CA ILE A 69 1.22 0.68 -0.94
C ILE A 69 1.40 0.40 0.54
N GLY A 70 0.54 -0.45 1.11
CA GLY A 70 0.67 -0.85 2.51
C GLY A 70 -0.25 -1.99 2.87
N ALA A 71 0.20 -2.80 3.83
CA ALA A 71 -0.56 -3.87 4.45
C ALA A 71 -0.46 -3.72 5.97
N PHE A 72 -1.60 -3.77 6.65
CA PHE A 72 -1.70 -3.47 8.08
C PHE A 72 -2.62 -4.48 8.77
N GLY A 73 -2.26 -4.83 10.01
CA GLY A 73 -3.21 -5.40 10.96
C GLY A 73 -3.82 -4.28 11.81
N ASN A 74 -5.08 -4.43 12.19
CA ASN A 74 -5.68 -3.47 13.10
C ASN A 74 -5.23 -3.72 14.55
N SER A 75 -4.65 -2.71 15.19
CA SER A 75 -4.20 -2.80 16.59
C SER A 75 -5.17 -2.17 17.60
N LEU A 76 -5.96 -1.17 17.20
CA LEU A 76 -6.85 -0.42 18.11
C LEU A 76 -7.99 0.25 17.33
N GLY A 77 -9.19 0.36 17.92
CA GLY A 77 -10.31 1.13 17.36
C GLY A 77 -11.21 0.36 16.39
N GLY A 78 -11.03 -0.96 16.28
CA GLY A 78 -11.83 -1.85 15.43
C GLY A 78 -11.60 -3.32 15.80
N PRO A 79 -12.06 -4.27 14.96
CA PRO A 79 -11.83 -5.70 15.19
C PRO A 79 -10.32 -6.04 15.19
N SER A 80 -9.84 -6.80 16.18
CA SER A 80 -8.42 -7.18 16.30
C SER A 80 -7.96 -8.19 15.23
N ASN A 81 -8.93 -8.83 14.58
CA ASN A 81 -8.78 -9.82 13.51
C ASN A 81 -8.92 -9.21 12.10
N GLN A 82 -8.74 -7.89 11.99
CA GLN A 82 -8.89 -7.17 10.74
C GLN A 82 -7.56 -7.00 10.01
N VAL A 83 -7.57 -7.25 8.71
CA VAL A 83 -6.46 -6.99 7.78
C VAL A 83 -6.85 -5.89 6.82
N ILE A 84 -5.96 -4.93 6.62
CA ILE A 84 -6.19 -3.73 5.80
C ILE A 84 -5.11 -3.67 4.72
N LEU A 85 -5.53 -3.59 3.47
CA LEU A 85 -4.64 -3.48 2.31
C LEU A 85 -4.93 -2.20 1.54
N LEU A 86 -3.88 -1.48 1.17
CA LEU A 86 -3.94 -0.32 0.28
C LEU A 86 -3.18 -0.64 -1.01
N MET A 87 -3.91 -0.70 -2.12
CA MET A 87 -3.38 -1.01 -3.45
C MET A 87 -3.50 0.19 -4.37
N ALA A 88 -2.51 0.45 -5.20
CA ALA A 88 -2.58 1.47 -6.25
C ALA A 88 -2.84 0.85 -7.63
N TYR A 89 -3.78 1.48 -8.34
CA TYR A 89 -4.11 1.21 -9.72
C TYR A 89 -3.93 2.48 -10.53
N THR A 90 -3.77 2.35 -11.84
CA THR A 90 -3.65 3.49 -12.76
C THR A 90 -4.97 4.25 -12.87
N ASP A 91 -6.07 3.51 -13.04
CA ASP A 91 -7.42 4.05 -13.16
C ASP A 91 -8.46 2.96 -12.86
N LEU A 92 -9.74 3.28 -13.01
CA LEU A 92 -10.84 2.35 -12.78
C LEU A 92 -10.86 1.20 -13.80
N ALA A 93 -10.40 1.41 -15.03
CA ALA A 93 -10.38 0.36 -16.06
C ALA A 93 -9.32 -0.69 -15.75
N HIS A 94 -8.12 -0.26 -15.31
CA HIS A 94 -7.09 -1.13 -14.78
C HIS A 94 -7.62 -1.94 -13.59
N LEU A 95 -8.28 -1.29 -12.61
CA LEU A 95 -8.88 -2.01 -11.49
C LEU A 95 -9.87 -3.09 -11.95
N GLN A 96 -10.79 -2.76 -12.86
CA GLN A 96 -11.77 -3.70 -13.39
C GLN A 96 -11.12 -4.87 -14.11
N ALA A 97 -10.10 -4.62 -14.95
CA ALA A 97 -9.37 -5.64 -15.66
C ALA A 97 -8.66 -6.60 -14.70
N THR A 98 -8.00 -6.08 -13.66
CA THR A 98 -7.32 -6.91 -12.65
C THR A 98 -8.31 -7.82 -11.93
N HIS A 99 -9.45 -7.30 -11.49
CA HIS A 99 -10.48 -8.09 -10.80
C HIS A 99 -11.25 -9.04 -11.73
N ALA A 100 -11.12 -8.90 -13.05
CA ALA A 100 -11.69 -9.82 -14.01
C ALA A 100 -10.89 -11.13 -14.14
N ASP A 101 -9.62 -11.14 -13.69
CA ASP A 101 -8.70 -12.28 -13.80
C ASP A 101 -9.31 -13.56 -13.19
N PRO A 102 -9.37 -14.67 -13.96
CA PRO A 102 -9.96 -15.92 -13.50
C PRO A 102 -9.17 -16.59 -12.37
N ASP A 103 -7.84 -16.49 -12.36
CA ASP A 103 -7.00 -17.05 -11.30
C ASP A 103 -7.23 -16.29 -9.99
N LEU A 104 -7.40 -14.97 -10.06
CA LEU A 104 -7.71 -14.14 -8.89
C LEU A 104 -9.08 -14.53 -8.30
N LYS A 105 -10.08 -14.76 -9.15
CA LYS A 105 -11.41 -15.24 -8.73
C LYS A 105 -11.35 -16.63 -8.13
N LYS A 106 -10.56 -17.53 -8.72
CA LYS A 106 -10.38 -18.90 -8.24
C LYS A 106 -9.77 -18.92 -6.84
N ILE A 107 -8.67 -18.20 -6.61
CA ILE A 107 -8.02 -18.14 -5.29
C ILE A 107 -9.00 -17.61 -4.24
N GLN A 108 -9.74 -16.54 -4.56
CA GLN A 108 -10.75 -15.99 -3.63
C GLN A 108 -11.85 -17.01 -3.31
N ALA A 109 -12.40 -17.68 -4.32
CA ALA A 109 -13.46 -18.68 -4.10
C ALA A 109 -12.97 -19.87 -3.25
N GLU A 110 -11.75 -20.35 -3.48
CA GLU A 110 -11.19 -21.52 -2.80
C GLU A 110 -10.68 -21.20 -1.39
N LYS A 111 -10.06 -20.03 -1.20
CA LYS A 111 -9.23 -19.76 -0.01
C LYS A 111 -9.78 -18.69 0.91
N PHE A 112 -10.71 -17.85 0.46
CA PHE A 112 -11.23 -16.73 1.25
C PHE A 112 -12.54 -17.04 1.99
N SER A 113 -12.86 -18.33 2.18
CA SER A 113 -14.01 -18.78 2.97
C SER A 113 -13.96 -18.33 4.44
N LYS A 114 -12.79 -17.88 4.91
CA LYS A 114 -12.53 -17.37 6.26
C LYS A 114 -12.71 -15.86 6.41
N ILE A 115 -13.03 -15.14 5.33
CA ILE A 115 -13.41 -13.73 5.41
C ILE A 115 -14.87 -13.64 5.85
N ARG A 116 -15.12 -12.91 6.93
CA ARG A 116 -16.49 -12.66 7.43
C ARG A 116 -17.11 -11.41 6.80
N VAL A 117 -16.31 -10.36 6.68
CA VAL A 117 -16.73 -9.07 6.14
C VAL A 117 -15.59 -8.52 5.29
N LEU A 118 -15.92 -8.04 4.09
CA LEU A 118 -14.99 -7.35 3.21
C LEU A 118 -15.58 -5.99 2.83
N HIS A 119 -14.93 -4.92 3.26
CA HIS A 119 -15.24 -3.56 2.83
C HIS A 119 -14.19 -3.09 1.82
N SER A 120 -14.66 -2.63 0.66
CA SER A 120 -13.81 -2.07 -0.39
C SER A 120 -14.17 -0.62 -0.63
N ARG A 121 -13.17 0.26 -0.67
CA ARG A 121 -13.34 1.68 -1.04
C ARG A 121 -12.33 2.05 -2.10
N ILE A 122 -12.77 2.83 -3.09
CA ILE A 122 -11.87 3.46 -4.05
C ILE A 122 -11.60 4.89 -3.59
N LEU A 123 -10.33 5.21 -3.43
CA LEU A 123 -9.86 6.50 -2.97
C LEU A 123 -9.17 7.22 -4.11
N VAL A 124 -9.49 8.51 -4.26
CA VAL A 124 -8.80 9.40 -5.20
C VAL A 124 -7.96 10.36 -4.35
N PRO A 125 -6.64 10.48 -4.61
CA PRO A 125 -5.79 11.37 -3.83
C PRO A 125 -6.22 12.83 -4.00
N THR A 126 -6.20 13.60 -2.91
CA THR A 126 -6.36 15.06 -2.98
C THR A 126 -5.11 15.70 -3.58
N SER A 127 -5.19 16.99 -3.92
CA SER A 127 -4.08 17.73 -4.53
C SER A 127 -2.80 17.79 -3.68
N PHE A 128 -2.93 17.68 -2.36
CA PHE A 128 -1.83 17.72 -1.39
C PHE A 128 -1.42 16.32 -0.88
N SER A 129 -2.03 15.24 -1.39
CA SER A 129 -1.64 13.89 -1.02
C SER A 129 -0.22 13.61 -1.52
N PRO A 130 0.70 13.12 -0.67
CA PRO A 130 2.04 12.73 -1.12
C PRO A 130 2.01 11.50 -2.02
N LEU A 131 0.97 10.66 -1.88
CA LEU A 131 0.76 9.45 -2.70
C LEU A 131 0.21 9.75 -4.10
N ARG A 132 0.13 11.02 -4.52
CA ARG A 132 -0.37 11.35 -5.86
C ARG A 132 0.53 10.75 -6.91
#